data_AF-A0A1F4FAH4-F1
#
_entry.id   AF-A0A1F4FAH4-F1
#
_cell.length_a   1.000
_cell.length_b   1.000
_cell.length_c   1.000
_cell.angle_alpha   90.00
_cell.angle_beta   90.00
_cell.angle_gamma   90.00
#
_symmetry.space_group_name_H-M   'P 1'
#
loop_
_entity.id
_entity.type
_entity.pdbx_description
1 polymer ?
#
loop_
_entity_poly.entity_id
_entity_poly.type
_entity_poly.pdbx_seq_one_letter_code
_entity_poly.pdbx_strand_id
1 'polypeptide(L)'
;MNDLDKPAHTHYEAGGRLCMPDATRNVVARRLAIAKGHLESILQAVQKEDVYCMDVLRQIRAVEGALQKAGQITLESHLRAHVATAAKRGDTETIVEELMDALRYR
;
A
#
# COMPACT_ATOMS: atom_id res chain seq x y z
N MET A 1 -0.15 23.55 20.24
CA MET A 1 1.12 23.35 19.51
C MET A 1 0.78 23.26 18.03
N ASN A 2 1.44 24.07 17.19
CA ASN A 2 1.12 24.23 15.77
C ASN A 2 1.76 23.09 14.96
N ASP A 3 0.99 22.43 14.09
CA ASP A 3 1.40 21.23 13.31
C ASP A 3 2.41 21.50 12.17
N LEU A 4 3.03 22.67 12.13
CA LEU A 4 3.83 23.14 10.98
C LEU A 4 5.35 23.08 11.19
N ASP A 5 5.83 22.42 12.25
CA ASP A 5 7.27 22.34 12.58
C ASP A 5 7.78 20.91 12.81
N LYS A 6 7.20 19.91 12.11
CA LYS A 6 7.73 18.54 12.14
C LYS A 6 8.70 18.32 10.98
N PRO A 7 9.97 17.94 11.22
CA PRO A 7 10.92 17.64 10.16
C PRO A 7 10.41 16.49 9.28
N ALA A 8 10.73 16.50 7.99
CA ALA A 8 10.29 15.54 6.97
C ALA A 8 10.69 14.06 7.21
N HIS A 9 11.26 13.75 8.39
CA HIS A 9 11.73 12.44 8.81
C HIS A 9 11.23 12.09 10.22
N THR A 10 9.97 12.40 10.54
CA THR A 10 9.37 11.90 11.80
C THR A 10 9.20 10.40 11.71
N HIS A 11 10.11 9.68 12.38
CA HIS A 11 9.90 8.29 12.78
C HIS A 11 8.58 8.22 13.55
N TYR A 12 7.55 7.63 12.95
CA TYR A 12 6.31 7.34 13.65
C TYR A 12 6.55 6.02 14.39
N GLU A 13 6.78 6.12 15.70
CA GLU A 13 6.89 4.97 16.59
C GLU A 13 5.61 4.91 17.43
N ALA A 14 4.67 4.05 17.03
CA ALA A 14 3.57 3.66 17.88
C ALA A 14 3.95 2.33 18.55
N GLY A 15 4.33 2.37 19.83
CA GLY A 15 4.66 1.17 20.60
C GLY A 15 5.94 0.43 20.16
N GLY A 16 6.95 1.15 19.67
CA GLY A 16 8.24 0.58 19.27
C GLY A 16 8.27 -0.11 17.90
N ARG A 17 7.24 0.09 17.06
CA ARG A 17 7.17 -0.47 15.71
C ARG A 17 7.24 0.62 14.64
N LEU A 18 8.05 0.38 13.61
CA LEU A 18 8.10 1.19 12.39
C LEU A 18 6.74 1.11 11.69
N CYS A 19 6.14 2.25 11.42
CA CYS A 19 4.82 2.29 10.82
C CYS A 19 4.69 3.33 9.71
N MET A 20 3.75 3.05 8.80
CA MET A 20 3.49 3.84 7.61
C MET A 20 3.14 5.29 7.98
N PRO A 21 3.79 6.30 7.37
CA PRO A 21 3.46 7.70 7.55
C PRO A 21 1.99 8.02 7.26
N ASP A 22 1.40 8.95 8.00
CA ASP A 22 -0.02 9.33 7.90
C ASP A 22 -0.43 9.74 6.47
N ALA A 23 0.39 10.55 5.80
CA ALA A 23 0.14 10.97 4.43
C ALA A 23 0.06 9.78 3.47
N THR A 24 1.01 8.85 3.56
CA THR A 24 1.00 7.60 2.78
C THR A 24 -0.23 6.75 3.12
N ARG A 25 -0.54 6.59 4.41
CA ARG A 25 -1.67 5.79 4.90
C ARG A 25 -2.99 6.27 4.32
N ASN A 26 -3.22 7.58 4.31
CA ASN A 26 -4.44 8.16 3.75
C ASN A 26 -4.54 7.93 2.22
N VAL A 27 -3.43 8.08 1.50
CA VAL A 27 -3.38 7.83 0.04
C VAL A 27 -3.64 6.37 -0.28
N VAL A 28 -3.00 5.44 0.43
CA VAL A 28 -3.17 4.00 0.25
C VAL A 28 -4.60 3.59 0.60
N ALA A 29 -5.12 4.04 1.75
CA ALA A 29 -6.49 3.76 2.17
C ALA A 29 -7.52 4.20 1.13
N ARG A 30 -7.39 5.42 0.58
CA ARG A 30 -8.27 5.92 -0.47
C ARG A 30 -8.22 5.05 -1.73
N ARG A 31 -7.04 4.61 -2.14
CA ARG A 31 -6.88 3.74 -3.33
C ARG A 31 -7.49 2.36 -3.12
N LEU A 32 -7.26 1.76 -1.95
CA LEU A 32 -7.84 0.48 -1.59
C LEU A 32 -9.37 0.55 -1.52
N ALA A 33 -9.93 1.65 -0.99
CA ALA A 33 -11.38 1.87 -0.98
C ALA A 33 -11.98 1.93 -2.39
N ILE A 34 -11.30 2.58 -3.34
CA ILE A 34 -11.70 2.62 -4.75
C ILE A 34 -11.62 1.20 -5.37
N ALA A 35 -10.53 0.48 -5.13
CA ALA A 35 -10.37 -0.89 -5.64
C ALA A 35 -11.45 -1.84 -5.07
N LYS A 36 -11.80 -1.69 -3.79
CA LYS A 36 -12.90 -2.43 -3.14
C LYS A 36 -14.23 -2.17 -3.84
N GLY A 37 -14.61 -0.90 -4.05
CA GLY A 37 -15.86 -0.57 -4.73
C GLY A 37 -15.91 -1.06 -6.18
N HIS A 38 -14.77 -1.05 -6.88
CA HIS A 38 -14.68 -1.62 -8.23
C HIS A 38 -14.86 -3.15 -8.18
N LEU A 39 -14.21 -3.85 -7.25
CA LEU A 39 -14.39 -5.29 -7.08
C LEU A 39 -15.85 -5.65 -6.75
N GLU A 40 -16.51 -4.87 -5.88
CA GLU A 40 -17.94 -5.02 -5.58
C GLU A 40 -18.81 -4.85 -6.84
N SER A 41 -18.45 -3.93 -7.73
CA SER A 41 -19.16 -3.72 -9.01
C SER A 41 -19.01 -4.90 -9.96
N ILE A 42 -17.81 -5.51 -10.02
CA ILE A 42 -17.57 -6.74 -10.80
C ILE A 42 -18.42 -7.88 -10.25
N LEU A 43 -18.46 -8.05 -8.92
CA LEU A 43 -19.26 -9.09 -8.26
C LEU A 43 -20.75 -8.95 -8.59
N GLN A 44 -21.27 -7.72 -8.70
CA GLN A 44 -22.64 -7.48 -9.14
C GLN A 44 -22.83 -7.76 -10.64
N ALA A 45 -21.85 -7.39 -11.49
CA ALA A 45 -21.92 -7.59 -12.92
C ALA A 45 -22.02 -9.08 -13.29
N VAL A 46 -21.27 -9.95 -12.62
CA VAL A 46 -21.27 -11.40 -12.90
C VAL A 46 -22.56 -12.12 -12.51
N GLN A 47 -23.47 -11.47 -11.76
CA GLN A 47 -24.80 -12.04 -11.46
C GLN A 47 -25.79 -11.87 -12.62
N LYS A 48 -25.46 -11.06 -13.63
CA LYS A 48 -26.34 -10.79 -14.78
C LYS A 48 -26.15 -11.84 -15.87
N GLU A 49 -27.24 -12.27 -16.49
CA GLU A 49 -27.22 -13.30 -17.55
C GLU A 49 -26.54 -12.84 -18.84
N ASP A 50 -26.49 -11.53 -19.10
CA ASP A 50 -25.94 -10.91 -20.30
C ASP A 50 -24.47 -10.46 -20.15
N VAL A 51 -23.80 -10.88 -19.07
CA VAL A 51 -22.42 -10.45 -18.78
C VAL A 51 -21.42 -10.99 -19.80
N TYR A 52 -20.60 -10.10 -20.36
CA TYR A 52 -19.55 -10.49 -21.30
C TYR A 52 -18.21 -10.75 -20.60
N CYS A 53 -17.65 -11.95 -20.79
CA CYS A 53 -16.43 -12.39 -20.12
C CYS A 53 -15.24 -11.42 -20.31
N MET A 54 -15.11 -10.80 -21.49
CA MET A 54 -14.01 -9.86 -21.73
C MET A 54 -14.13 -8.57 -20.92
N ASP A 55 -15.35 -8.12 -20.61
CA ASP A 55 -15.55 -6.93 -19.80
C ASP A 55 -15.24 -7.20 -18.34
N VAL A 56 -15.62 -8.37 -17.83
CA VAL A 56 -15.21 -8.84 -16.50
C VAL A 56 -13.69 -8.95 -16.42
N LEU A 57 -13.04 -9.55 -17.41
CA LEU A 57 -11.58 -9.68 -17.45
C LEU A 57 -10.89 -8.31 -17.43
N ARG A 58 -11.34 -7.36 -18.25
CA ARG A 58 -10.80 -5.98 -18.27
C ARG A 58 -10.96 -5.29 -16.91
N GLN A 59 -12.12 -5.42 -16.28
CA GLN A 59 -12.36 -4.85 -14.95
C GLN A 59 -11.47 -5.48 -13.88
N ILE A 60 -11.30 -6.81 -13.90
CA ILE A 60 -10.36 -7.51 -13.00
C ILE A 60 -8.94 -6.96 -13.18
N ARG A 61 -8.45 -6.82 -14.42
CA ARG A 61 -7.11 -6.24 -14.69
C ARG A 61 -7.00 -4.80 -14.15
N ALA A 62 -8.07 -4.01 -14.23
CA ALA A 62 -8.09 -2.67 -13.68
C ALA A 62 -8.02 -2.66 -12.13
N VAL A 63 -8.70 -3.59 -11.46
CA VAL A 63 -8.57 -3.78 -9.99
C VAL A 63 -7.15 -4.20 -9.63
N GLU A 64 -6.58 -5.18 -10.33
CA GLU A 64 -5.18 -5.60 -10.11
C GLU A 64 -4.21 -4.43 -10.28
N GLY A 65 -4.36 -3.61 -11.32
CA GLY A 65 -3.54 -2.41 -11.52
C GLY A 65 -3.69 -1.39 -10.39
N ALA A 66 -4.89 -1.22 -9.84
CA ALA A 66 -5.12 -0.36 -8.69
C ALA A 66 -4.42 -0.88 -7.42
N LEU A 67 -4.48 -2.20 -7.18
CA LEU A 67 -3.78 -2.86 -6.07
C LEU A 67 -2.26 -2.77 -6.21
N GLN A 68 -1.73 -3.03 -7.42
CA GLN A 68 -0.30 -2.87 -7.73
C GLN A 68 0.17 -1.45 -7.44
N LYS A 69 -0.63 -0.43 -7.81
CA LYS A 69 -0.27 0.96 -7.55
C LYS A 69 -0.27 1.28 -6.06
N ALA A 70 -1.24 0.77 -5.30
CA ALA A 70 -1.27 0.92 -3.85
C ALA A 70 -0.05 0.26 -3.20
N GLY A 71 0.32 -0.95 -3.63
CA GLY A 71 1.52 -1.65 -3.20
C GLY A 71 2.80 -0.87 -3.50
N GLN A 72 2.93 -0.30 -4.70
CA GLN A 72 4.09 0.51 -5.08
C GLN A 72 4.26 1.75 -4.18
N ILE A 73 3.16 2.45 -3.86
CA ILE A 73 3.20 3.63 -2.97
C ILE A 73 3.62 3.22 -1.56
N THR A 74 3.08 2.11 -1.05
CA THR A 74 3.46 1.54 0.25
C THR A 74 4.95 1.20 0.29
N LEU A 75 5.45 0.51 -0.74
CA LEU A 75 6.86 0.13 -0.85
C LEU A 75 7.77 1.36 -0.89
N GLU A 76 7.48 2.33 -1.76
CA GLU A 76 8.27 3.55 -1.87
C GLU A 76 8.33 4.29 -0.52
N SER A 77 7.19 4.39 0.16
CA SER A 77 7.14 5.01 1.48
C SER A 77 7.97 4.25 2.50
N HIS A 78 7.95 2.91 2.49
CA HIS A 78 8.75 2.10 3.41
C HIS A 78 10.25 2.28 3.17
N LEU A 79 10.69 2.25 1.91
CA LEU A 79 12.09 2.48 1.54
C LEU A 79 12.58 3.84 2.03
N ARG A 80 11.79 4.90 1.83
CA ARG A 80 12.16 6.27 2.23
C ARG A 80 12.10 6.50 3.73
N ALA A 81 11.09 5.98 4.42
CA ALA A 81 10.84 6.29 5.82
C ALA A 81 11.65 5.39 6.78
N HIS A 82 11.97 4.17 6.38
CA HIS A 82 12.50 3.16 7.29
C HIS A 82 13.85 2.61 6.82
N VAL A 83 13.95 2.17 5.57
CA VAL A 83 15.21 1.57 5.06
C VAL A 83 16.32 2.63 4.95
N ALA A 84 16.00 3.84 4.47
CA ALA A 84 16.98 4.93 4.32
C ALA A 84 17.69 5.33 5.63
N THR A 85 17.11 5.01 6.79
CA THR A 85 17.65 5.32 8.11
C THR A 85 18.06 4.07 8.91
N ALA A 86 17.96 2.87 8.32
CA ALA A 86 18.19 1.61 9.02
C ALA A 86 19.62 1.41 9.52
N ALA A 87 20.61 1.83 8.71
CA ALA A 87 22.03 1.76 9.13
C ALA A 87 22.30 2.58 10.40
N LYS A 88 21.58 3.69 10.60
CA LYS A 88 21.71 4.54 11.79
C LYS A 88 21.03 3.95 13.02
N ARG A 89 19.97 3.16 12.82
CA ARG A 89 19.26 2.46 13.89
C ARG A 89 19.88 1.10 14.26
N GLY A 90 20.76 0.57 13.41
CA GLY A 90 21.39 -0.73 13.62
C GLY A 90 20.49 -1.93 13.28
N ASP A 91 19.43 -1.72 12.49
CA ASP A 91 18.40 -2.73 12.17
C ASP A 91 18.36 -3.08 10.67
N THR A 92 19.46 -2.89 9.94
CA THR A 92 19.52 -3.04 8.47
C THR A 92 19.20 -4.46 8.00
N GLU A 93 19.79 -5.49 8.60
CA GLU A 93 19.53 -6.87 8.18
C GLU A 93 18.08 -7.26 8.44
N THR A 94 17.57 -6.97 9.64
CA THR A 94 16.19 -7.28 10.03
C THR A 94 15.17 -6.64 9.08
N ILE A 95 15.31 -5.35 8.77
CA ILE A 95 14.34 -4.68 7.89
C ILE A 95 14.42 -5.16 6.44
N VAL A 96 15.61 -5.54 5.96
CA VAL A 96 15.78 -6.08 4.61
C VAL A 96 15.18 -7.48 4.52
N GLU A 97 15.42 -8.34 5.52
CA GLU A 97 14.79 -9.67 5.61
C GLU A 97 13.26 -9.58 5.62
N GLU A 98 12.69 -8.75 6.49
CA GLU A 98 11.24 -8.52 6.56
C GLU A 98 10.66 -8.03 5.22
N LEU A 99 11.36 -7.11 4.55
CA LEU A 99 10.95 -6.60 3.25
C LEU A 99 11.00 -7.69 2.18
N MET A 100 12.07 -8.47 2.15
CA MET A 100 12.23 -9.55 1.18
C MET A 100 11.17 -10.64 1.37
N ASP A 101 10.83 -10.98 2.62
CA ASP A 101 9.77 -11.93 2.92
C ASP A 101 8.40 -11.42 2.48
N ALA A 102 8.10 -10.13 2.69
CA ALA A 102 6.86 -9.52 2.22
C ALA A 102 6.72 -9.53 0.68
N LEU A 103 7.82 -9.47 -0.06
CA LEU A 103 7.83 -9.46 -1.53
C LEU A 103 7.81 -10.86 -2.17
N ARG A 104 8.07 -11.92 -1.40
CA ARG A 104 8.04 -13.31 -1.89
C ARG A 104 6.63 -13.85 -2.11
N TYR A 105 5.61 -13.23 -1.52
CA TYR A 105 4.22 -13.58 -1.79
C TYR A 105 3.82 -13.14 -3.20
N ARG A 106 3.93 -14.07 -4.16
CA ARG A 106 3.50 -13.90 -5.55
C ARG A 106 2.72 -15.13 -6.02
#